data_AF-A0A0F9LNU6-F1
#
_entry.id   AF-A0A0F9LNU6-F1
#
_cell.length_a   1.000
_cell.length_b   1.000
_cell.length_c   1.000
_cell.angle_alpha   90.00
_cell.angle_beta   90.00
_cell.angle_gamma   90.00
#
_symmetry.space_group_name_H-M   'P 1'
#
loop_
_entity.id
_entity.type
_entity.pdbx_description
1 polymer ?
#
loop_
_entity_poly.entity_id
_entity_poly.type
_entity_poly.pdbx_seq_one_letter_code
_entity_poly.pdbx_strand_id
1 'polypeptide(L)'
;MRTYTQIKDKVGSNLRDTGFANFATTELDEELVDAIWEVSQFFPHERMETYTIESRVGTASSTSSGNLVDATKSQFLAGDVGKMVFNSRDKTWAEIVTFTSSTTVALSKDIMASGETYEIYNNECTSKFQINISDVTDYLGINKLEYPKGQKRNYDIDGTILTVKVDSVRDSKVVTSGTQPDTEVYIWFKVKQRVSQLTDFLGAVDLVAGYSAGDTSIVIDDLQSAGTIEADQEFTIAGTRGIYRVTADATIASNEATVTFYPGLESDVINDVVVTFTQSTLTNPMIELYVIEYATALAAIREPMQFYQQIHAAITTIALATTAITGIAARITQGITDIASGRTQAALAPAAIVLANAEFDLMNAQIDLAVTALAEGEPLANTVPVAGGAPEFMAQAGSDINAAQGFFASGRSYLNEASADLSNANTYTGVVSGELQAGTAKIREAQVNLQEVSSELQIASSGRIMEASGLAGLERVKAKLRRSVPRKYRTSQVYT
;
A
#
# COMPACT_ATOMS: atom_id res chain seq x y z
N MET A 1 17.15 -23.46 -4.51
CA MET A 1 16.37 -22.25 -4.81
C MET A 1 16.15 -21.50 -3.52
N ARG A 2 16.09 -20.17 -3.54
CA ARG A 2 15.76 -19.41 -2.33
C ARG A 2 14.30 -19.67 -1.93
N THR A 3 14.01 -19.62 -0.63
CA THR A 3 12.62 -19.59 -0.15
C THR A 3 11.99 -18.23 -0.48
N TYR A 4 10.66 -18.13 -0.42
CA TYR A 4 9.96 -16.85 -0.61
C TYR A 4 10.51 -15.75 0.32
N THR A 5 10.66 -16.06 1.62
CA THR A 5 11.26 -15.15 2.60
C THR A 5 12.68 -14.72 2.21
N GLN A 6 13.53 -15.65 1.75
CA GLN A 6 14.89 -15.30 1.32
C GLN A 6 14.92 -14.42 0.05
N ILE A 7 13.95 -14.59 -0.86
CA ILE A 7 13.79 -13.72 -2.03
C ILE A 7 13.37 -12.33 -1.58
N LYS A 8 12.36 -12.23 -0.69
CA LYS A 8 11.91 -10.96 -0.10
C LYS A 8 13.01 -10.24 0.66
N ASP A 9 13.73 -10.93 1.53
CA ASP A 9 14.88 -10.38 2.27
C ASP A 9 15.95 -9.85 1.31
N LYS A 10 16.13 -10.52 0.17
CA LYS A 10 17.08 -10.07 -0.85
C LYS A 10 16.60 -8.80 -1.56
N VAL A 11 15.30 -8.67 -1.82
CA VAL A 11 14.70 -7.43 -2.32
C VAL A 11 14.90 -6.30 -1.31
N GLY A 12 14.54 -6.51 -0.03
CA GLY A 12 14.76 -5.53 1.04
C GLY A 12 16.22 -5.13 1.18
N SER A 13 17.15 -6.10 1.11
CA SER A 13 18.59 -5.84 1.11
C SER A 13 19.04 -4.96 -0.08
N ASN A 14 18.51 -5.19 -1.28
CA ASN A 14 18.84 -4.36 -2.44
C ASN A 14 18.29 -2.93 -2.31
N LEU A 15 17.14 -2.77 -1.66
CA LEU A 15 16.53 -1.48 -1.30
C LEU A 15 17.25 -0.80 -0.12
N ARG A 16 18.19 -1.49 0.53
CA ARG A 16 18.83 -1.09 1.80
C ARG A 16 17.85 -0.94 2.97
N ASP A 17 16.77 -1.72 2.93
CA ASP A 17 15.74 -1.79 3.96
C ASP A 17 15.60 -3.22 4.49
N THR A 18 16.65 -3.73 5.15
CA THR A 18 16.66 -5.08 5.70
C THR A 18 15.73 -5.26 6.91
N GLY A 19 15.19 -4.16 7.45
CA GLY A 19 14.24 -4.17 8.55
C GLY A 19 12.78 -3.95 8.12
N PHE A 20 12.53 -3.76 6.83
CA PHE A 20 11.19 -3.44 6.29
C PHE A 20 10.55 -2.22 6.98
N ALA A 21 11.38 -1.23 7.33
CA ALA A 21 10.94 -0.03 8.03
C ALA A 21 10.36 1.02 7.07
N ASN A 22 10.81 1.00 5.81
CA ASN A 22 10.34 1.90 4.77
C ASN A 22 9.40 1.17 3.80
N PHE A 23 9.68 -0.10 3.49
CA PHE A 23 8.89 -0.95 2.60
C PHE A 23 8.12 -1.99 3.42
N ALA A 24 6.80 -1.81 3.53
CA ALA A 24 5.96 -2.76 4.25
C ALA A 24 6.04 -4.16 3.63
N THR A 25 5.96 -5.20 4.45
CA THR A 25 6.06 -6.58 3.96
C THR A 25 5.00 -6.92 2.93
N THR A 26 3.76 -6.44 3.11
CA THR A 26 2.65 -6.65 2.19
C THR A 26 2.88 -6.01 0.82
N GLU A 27 3.50 -4.83 0.78
CA GLU A 27 3.84 -4.17 -0.49
C GLU A 27 4.91 -4.95 -1.25
N LEU A 28 5.97 -5.38 -0.56
CA LEU A 28 6.98 -6.22 -1.19
C LEU A 28 6.43 -7.57 -1.69
N ASP A 29 5.43 -8.12 -1.00
CA ASP A 29 4.75 -9.34 -1.42
C ASP A 29 3.99 -9.13 -2.74
N GLU A 30 3.29 -7.99 -2.88
CA GLU A 30 2.63 -7.59 -4.14
C GLU A 30 3.64 -7.36 -5.27
N GLU A 31 4.74 -6.63 -5.02
CA GLU A 31 5.77 -6.39 -6.05
C GLU A 31 6.45 -7.68 -6.50
N LEU A 32 6.60 -8.66 -5.60
CA LEU A 32 7.14 -9.97 -5.96
C LEU A 32 6.19 -10.74 -6.87
N VAL A 33 4.88 -10.71 -6.61
CA VAL A 33 3.88 -11.34 -7.49
C VAL A 33 3.91 -10.71 -8.89
N ASP A 34 3.93 -9.38 -8.97
CA ASP A 34 4.01 -8.64 -10.24
C ASP A 34 5.33 -8.92 -10.99
N ALA A 35 6.45 -8.98 -10.27
CA ALA A 35 7.74 -9.31 -10.85
C ALA A 35 7.81 -10.74 -11.38
N ILE A 36 7.27 -11.71 -10.62
CA ILE A 36 7.17 -13.11 -11.03
C ILE A 36 6.31 -13.20 -12.30
N TRP A 37 5.18 -12.49 -12.35
CA TRP A 37 4.32 -12.43 -13.51
C TRP A 37 5.07 -11.93 -14.75
N GLU A 38 5.70 -10.76 -14.66
CA GLU A 38 6.38 -10.18 -15.81
C GLU A 38 7.53 -11.08 -16.29
N VAL A 39 8.37 -11.57 -15.38
CA VAL A 39 9.49 -12.44 -15.74
C VAL A 39 9.01 -13.73 -16.41
N SER A 40 7.85 -14.25 -16.00
CA SER A 40 7.23 -15.44 -16.60
C SER A 40 6.86 -15.27 -18.07
N GLN A 41 6.58 -14.05 -18.54
CA GLN A 41 6.33 -13.82 -19.97
C GLN A 41 7.58 -14.06 -20.83
N PHE A 42 8.77 -13.92 -20.24
CA PHE A 42 10.06 -14.16 -20.90
C PHE A 42 10.60 -15.57 -20.64
N PHE A 43 10.39 -16.07 -19.42
CA PHE A 43 10.86 -17.36 -18.94
C PHE A 43 9.73 -18.14 -18.24
N PRO A 44 8.75 -18.62 -19.01
CA PRO A 44 7.64 -19.37 -18.42
C PRO A 44 8.12 -20.68 -17.82
N HIS A 45 7.42 -21.14 -16.79
CA HIS A 45 7.56 -22.51 -16.30
C HIS A 45 6.90 -23.46 -17.31
N GLU A 46 7.54 -24.60 -17.60
CA GLU A 46 6.96 -25.59 -18.50
C GLU A 46 6.31 -26.68 -17.65
N ARG A 47 4.97 -26.67 -17.57
CA ARG A 47 4.18 -27.69 -16.87
C ARG A 47 3.59 -28.65 -17.88
N MET A 48 3.75 -29.95 -17.64
CA MET A 48 3.17 -30.99 -18.48
C MET A 48 1.84 -31.43 -17.88
N GLU A 49 0.80 -31.40 -18.71
CA GLU A 49 -0.52 -31.91 -18.37
C GLU A 49 -0.84 -33.09 -19.29
N THR A 50 -1.53 -34.08 -18.73
CA THR A 50 -1.96 -35.26 -19.48
C THR A 50 -3.47 -35.18 -19.72
N TYR A 51 -3.86 -35.26 -20.98
CA TYR A 51 -5.25 -35.37 -21.39
C TYR A 51 -5.46 -36.71 -22.08
N THR A 52 -6.71 -37.14 -22.18
CA THR A 52 -7.08 -38.30 -23.00
C THR A 52 -7.90 -37.84 -24.18
N ILE A 53 -7.51 -38.24 -25.39
CA ILE A 53 -8.40 -38.09 -26.55
C ILE A 53 -9.53 -39.12 -26.42
N GLU A 54 -10.76 -38.61 -26.45
CA GLU A 54 -11.94 -39.44 -26.56
C GLU A 54 -12.26 -39.74 -28.04
N SER A 55 -12.30 -41.02 -28.37
CA SER A 55 -12.53 -41.54 -29.72
C SER A 55 -13.35 -42.83 -29.72
N ARG A 56 -13.99 -43.18 -28.59
CA ARG A 56 -14.86 -44.36 -28.50
C ARG A 56 -15.99 -44.25 -29.52
N VAL A 57 -16.25 -45.36 -30.18
CA VAL A 57 -17.37 -45.50 -31.12
C VAL A 57 -18.25 -46.67 -30.69
N GLY A 58 -19.50 -46.74 -31.12
CA GLY A 58 -20.37 -47.87 -30.82
C GLY A 58 -21.65 -47.91 -31.63
N THR A 59 -22.54 -48.83 -31.27
CA THR A 59 -23.87 -48.97 -31.88
C THR A 59 -24.90 -49.13 -30.78
N ALA A 60 -25.95 -48.30 -30.80
CA ALA A 60 -27.03 -48.41 -29.82
C ALA A 60 -27.73 -49.77 -29.95
N SER A 61 -27.80 -50.54 -28.87
CA SER A 61 -28.43 -51.86 -28.86
C SER A 61 -29.95 -51.79 -28.74
N SER A 62 -30.49 -50.71 -28.20
CA SER A 62 -31.94 -50.52 -28.00
C SER A 62 -32.34 -49.06 -28.06
N THR A 63 -33.59 -48.80 -28.46
CA THR A 63 -34.20 -47.47 -28.35
C THR A 63 -34.68 -47.25 -26.92
N SER A 64 -34.22 -46.18 -26.27
CA SER A 64 -34.69 -45.76 -24.94
C SER A 64 -34.71 -44.23 -24.92
N SER A 65 -35.85 -43.64 -24.59
CA SER A 65 -35.99 -42.19 -24.70
C SER A 65 -35.02 -41.47 -23.77
N GLY A 66 -34.26 -40.53 -24.33
CA GLY A 66 -33.25 -39.75 -23.60
C GLY A 66 -32.04 -40.56 -23.13
N ASN A 67 -31.83 -41.78 -23.63
CA ASN A 67 -30.71 -42.62 -23.22
C ASN A 67 -29.96 -43.18 -24.43
N LEU A 68 -28.65 -43.33 -24.28
CA LEU A 68 -27.83 -44.18 -25.15
C LEU A 68 -27.57 -45.50 -24.42
N VAL A 69 -28.07 -46.60 -25.02
CA VAL A 69 -27.86 -47.96 -24.52
C VAL A 69 -26.98 -48.73 -25.49
N ASP A 70 -25.80 -49.16 -25.03
CA ASP A 70 -24.88 -50.05 -25.77
C ASP A 70 -24.46 -51.22 -24.87
N ALA A 71 -25.34 -52.23 -24.80
CA ALA A 71 -25.09 -53.46 -24.06
C ALA A 71 -24.00 -54.32 -24.72
N THR A 72 -23.72 -54.12 -26.01
CA THR A 72 -22.74 -54.92 -26.75
C THR A 72 -21.31 -54.56 -26.35
N LYS A 73 -20.99 -53.26 -26.25
CA LYS A 73 -19.64 -52.81 -25.90
C LYS A 73 -19.43 -52.62 -24.40
N SER A 74 -20.47 -52.32 -23.63
CA SER A 74 -20.38 -52.05 -22.17
C SER A 74 -19.25 -51.08 -21.81
N GLN A 75 -19.16 -49.95 -22.53
CA GLN A 75 -17.97 -49.08 -22.53
C GLN A 75 -18.11 -47.76 -21.78
N PHE A 76 -19.27 -47.42 -21.22
CA PHE A 76 -19.45 -46.13 -20.54
C PHE A 76 -18.82 -46.14 -19.14
N LEU A 77 -18.38 -44.96 -18.71
CA LEU A 77 -17.71 -44.72 -17.42
C LEU A 77 -18.37 -43.55 -16.70
N ALA A 78 -18.26 -43.49 -15.37
CA ALA A 78 -18.81 -42.38 -14.58
C ALA A 78 -18.23 -41.02 -15.02
N GLY A 79 -16.95 -40.98 -15.38
CA GLY A 79 -16.28 -39.78 -15.91
C GLY A 79 -16.68 -39.39 -17.34
N ASP A 80 -17.71 -40.02 -17.92
CA ASP A 80 -18.26 -39.64 -19.23
C ASP A 80 -19.30 -38.52 -19.13
N VAL A 81 -19.78 -38.18 -17.93
CA VAL A 81 -20.69 -37.04 -17.75
C VAL A 81 -20.01 -35.75 -18.26
N GLY A 82 -20.73 -34.98 -19.06
CA GLY A 82 -20.26 -33.79 -19.78
C GLY A 82 -19.70 -34.07 -21.19
N LYS A 83 -19.40 -35.33 -21.55
CA LYS A 83 -18.90 -35.66 -22.89
C LYS A 83 -19.97 -35.53 -23.96
N MET A 84 -19.53 -35.27 -25.20
CA MET A 84 -20.41 -35.10 -26.35
C MET A 84 -20.59 -36.43 -27.09
N VAL A 85 -21.85 -36.78 -27.39
CA VAL A 85 -22.22 -37.91 -28.24
C VAL A 85 -22.71 -37.39 -29.58
N PHE A 86 -22.15 -37.94 -30.65
CA PHE A 86 -22.55 -37.67 -32.02
C PHE A 86 -23.19 -38.91 -32.64
N ASN A 87 -24.46 -38.80 -33.03
CA ASN A 87 -25.11 -39.82 -33.85
C ASN A 87 -24.67 -39.64 -35.31
N SER A 88 -23.86 -40.59 -35.79
CA SER A 88 -23.29 -40.53 -37.12
C SER A 88 -24.30 -40.76 -38.25
N ARG A 89 -25.46 -41.36 -37.98
CA ARG A 89 -26.55 -41.57 -38.95
C ARG A 89 -27.36 -40.30 -39.15
N ASP A 90 -27.82 -39.72 -38.06
CA ASP A 90 -28.76 -38.58 -38.09
C ASP A 90 -28.06 -37.22 -38.03
N LYS A 91 -26.75 -37.21 -37.79
CA LYS A 91 -25.93 -36.00 -37.65
C LYS A 91 -26.38 -35.09 -36.50
N THR A 92 -26.85 -35.70 -35.42
CA THR A 92 -27.35 -35.04 -34.21
C THR A 92 -26.34 -35.16 -33.06
N TRP A 93 -26.45 -34.25 -32.09
CA TRP A 93 -25.53 -34.12 -30.96
C TRP A 93 -26.30 -34.07 -29.64
N ALA A 94 -25.76 -34.71 -28.62
CA ALA A 94 -26.23 -34.61 -27.25
C ALA A 94 -25.07 -34.73 -26.26
N GLU A 95 -25.24 -34.16 -25.08
CA GLU A 95 -24.30 -34.26 -23.97
C GLU A 95 -24.71 -35.42 -23.06
N ILE A 96 -23.74 -36.14 -22.48
CA ILE A 96 -24.02 -37.13 -21.45
C ILE A 96 -24.27 -36.40 -20.12
N VAL A 97 -25.51 -36.44 -19.63
CA VAL A 97 -25.89 -35.73 -18.39
C VAL A 97 -25.84 -36.63 -17.16
N THR A 98 -25.93 -37.96 -17.33
CA THR A 98 -25.90 -38.89 -16.21
C THR A 98 -25.33 -40.24 -16.63
N PHE A 99 -24.38 -40.74 -15.86
CA PHE A 99 -23.94 -42.13 -15.94
C PHE A 99 -24.90 -43.04 -15.16
N THR A 100 -25.46 -44.06 -15.83
CA THR A 100 -26.33 -45.04 -15.16
C THR A 100 -25.62 -46.37 -14.94
N SER A 101 -24.92 -46.86 -15.97
CA SER A 101 -24.10 -48.07 -15.91
C SER A 101 -23.12 -48.10 -17.06
N SER A 102 -22.24 -49.10 -17.10
CA SER A 102 -21.32 -49.32 -18.23
C SER A 102 -22.02 -49.53 -19.58
N THR A 103 -23.32 -49.84 -19.58
CA THR A 103 -24.12 -50.06 -20.79
C THR A 103 -25.07 -48.92 -21.13
N THR A 104 -25.32 -47.99 -20.20
CA THR A 104 -26.37 -46.98 -20.34
C THR A 104 -25.95 -45.64 -19.76
N VAL A 105 -26.15 -44.59 -20.56
CA VAL A 105 -26.00 -43.20 -20.15
C VAL A 105 -27.24 -42.40 -20.56
N ALA A 106 -27.61 -41.41 -19.75
CA ALA A 106 -28.66 -40.45 -20.09
C ALA A 106 -28.06 -39.30 -20.91
N LEU A 107 -28.78 -38.89 -21.95
CA LEU A 107 -28.39 -37.82 -22.86
C LEU A 107 -29.26 -36.59 -22.64
N SER A 108 -28.71 -35.40 -22.89
CA SER A 108 -29.46 -34.13 -22.79
C SER A 108 -30.60 -34.01 -23.80
N LYS A 109 -30.56 -34.81 -24.88
CA LYS A 109 -31.60 -34.93 -25.91
C LYS A 109 -31.68 -36.38 -26.39
N ASP A 110 -32.88 -36.79 -26.77
CA ASP A 110 -33.08 -38.09 -27.42
C ASP A 110 -32.57 -38.03 -28.86
N ILE A 111 -31.43 -38.65 -29.11
CA ILE A 111 -30.75 -38.65 -30.41
C ILE A 111 -30.44 -40.06 -30.92
N MET A 112 -30.89 -41.13 -30.25
CA MET A 112 -30.48 -42.51 -30.58
C MET A 112 -31.67 -43.44 -30.80
N ALA A 113 -31.64 -44.22 -31.88
CA ALA A 113 -32.45 -45.41 -32.08
C ALA A 113 -31.60 -46.69 -32.14
N SER A 114 -32.24 -47.85 -31.90
CA SER A 114 -31.59 -49.15 -32.02
C SER A 114 -30.94 -49.34 -33.40
N GLY A 115 -29.69 -49.80 -33.41
CA GLY A 115 -28.89 -50.04 -34.61
C GLY A 115 -28.11 -48.82 -35.12
N GLU A 116 -28.25 -47.64 -34.50
CA GLU A 116 -27.53 -46.44 -34.93
C GLU A 116 -26.14 -46.35 -34.34
N THR A 117 -25.19 -45.88 -35.14
CA THR A 117 -23.79 -45.74 -34.76
C THR A 117 -23.50 -44.38 -34.14
N TYR A 118 -22.71 -44.38 -33.08
CA TYR A 118 -22.34 -43.16 -32.37
C TYR A 118 -20.82 -43.04 -32.18
N GLU A 119 -20.37 -41.82 -31.98
CA GLU A 119 -19.03 -41.45 -31.53
C GLU A 119 -19.14 -40.62 -30.26
N ILE A 120 -18.21 -40.81 -29.32
CA ILE A 120 -18.08 -40.00 -28.11
C ILE A 120 -16.87 -39.09 -28.29
N TYR A 121 -16.95 -37.85 -27.84
CA TYR A 121 -15.87 -36.87 -27.82
C TYR A 121 -15.75 -36.23 -26.44
N ASN A 122 -14.62 -35.56 -26.19
CA ASN A 122 -14.39 -34.81 -24.95
C ASN A 122 -15.44 -33.71 -24.73
N ASN A 123 -15.54 -33.22 -23.50
CA ASN A 123 -16.46 -32.14 -23.16
C ASN A 123 -16.30 -30.94 -24.13
N GLU A 124 -17.41 -30.40 -24.62
CA GLU A 124 -17.46 -29.29 -25.60
C GLU A 124 -16.75 -29.52 -26.95
N CYS A 125 -16.25 -30.73 -27.22
CA CYS A 125 -15.54 -31.05 -28.45
C CYS A 125 -16.50 -31.55 -29.54
N THR A 126 -16.17 -31.23 -30.80
CA THR A 126 -16.92 -31.64 -32.01
C THR A 126 -16.20 -32.67 -32.87
N SER A 127 -15.05 -33.17 -32.41
CA SER A 127 -14.21 -34.09 -33.15
C SER A 127 -13.33 -34.89 -32.21
N LYS A 128 -13.00 -36.14 -32.60
CA LYS A 128 -12.03 -37.00 -31.91
C LYS A 128 -10.59 -36.50 -31.95
N PHE A 129 -10.31 -35.39 -32.63
CA PHE A 129 -8.99 -34.75 -32.63
C PHE A 129 -8.91 -33.60 -31.61
N GLN A 130 -9.99 -33.35 -30.87
CA GLN A 130 -10.12 -32.20 -30.00
C GLN A 130 -10.02 -32.57 -28.51
N ILE A 131 -9.43 -31.65 -27.75
CA ILE A 131 -9.32 -31.69 -26.30
C ILE A 131 -9.77 -30.35 -25.77
N ASN A 132 -10.58 -30.36 -24.70
CA ASN A 132 -10.89 -29.18 -23.94
C ASN A 132 -9.81 -28.93 -22.91
N ILE A 133 -9.18 -27.76 -22.97
CA ILE A 133 -8.12 -27.32 -22.05
C ILE A 133 -8.60 -26.22 -21.10
N SER A 134 -9.92 -26.09 -20.90
CA SER A 134 -10.54 -25.07 -20.03
C SER A 134 -10.06 -25.10 -18.58
N ASP A 135 -9.64 -26.27 -18.10
CA ASP A 135 -9.17 -26.44 -16.72
C ASP A 135 -7.81 -25.77 -16.46
N VAL A 136 -7.03 -25.53 -17.52
CA VAL A 136 -5.76 -24.82 -17.44
C VAL A 136 -6.02 -23.35 -17.75
N THR A 137 -6.34 -22.59 -16.70
CA THR A 137 -6.70 -21.15 -16.80
C THR A 137 -5.48 -20.22 -16.75
N ASP A 138 -4.31 -20.73 -16.37
CA ASP A 138 -3.10 -19.94 -16.07
C ASP A 138 -2.03 -19.96 -17.19
N TYR A 139 -2.29 -20.65 -18.30
CA TYR A 139 -1.30 -20.78 -19.37
C TYR A 139 -1.11 -19.50 -20.19
N LEU A 140 0.15 -19.23 -20.51
CA LEU A 140 0.62 -18.17 -21.42
C LEU A 140 0.76 -18.68 -22.86
N GLY A 141 0.73 -20.00 -23.05
CA GLY A 141 0.81 -20.64 -24.36
C GLY A 141 1.19 -22.12 -24.26
N ILE A 142 1.31 -22.79 -25.40
CA ILE A 142 1.73 -24.21 -25.46
C ILE A 142 3.13 -24.29 -26.07
N ASN A 143 4.05 -24.94 -25.36
CA ASN A 143 5.42 -25.14 -25.82
C ASN A 143 5.50 -26.28 -26.84
N LYS A 144 4.88 -27.42 -26.52
CA LYS A 144 4.80 -28.58 -27.40
C LYS A 144 3.61 -29.46 -27.01
N LEU A 145 3.19 -30.28 -27.97
CA LEU A 145 2.20 -31.32 -27.80
C LEU A 145 2.78 -32.63 -28.33
N GLU A 146 2.57 -33.72 -27.61
CA GLU A 146 2.95 -35.07 -28.04
C GLU A 146 1.74 -36.00 -28.07
N TYR A 147 1.56 -36.67 -29.21
CA TYR A 147 0.55 -37.71 -29.42
C TYR A 147 0.94 -38.60 -30.61
N PRO A 148 1.09 -39.93 -30.45
CA PRO A 148 1.20 -40.64 -29.19
C PRO A 148 2.40 -40.18 -28.36
N LYS A 149 2.58 -40.75 -27.15
CA LYS A 149 3.71 -40.42 -26.27
C LYS A 149 5.05 -40.46 -27.01
N GLY A 150 5.84 -39.38 -26.90
CA GLY A 150 7.14 -39.27 -27.54
C GLY A 150 7.11 -38.78 -29.00
N GLN A 151 5.94 -38.61 -29.61
CA GLN A 151 5.82 -38.07 -30.96
C GLN A 151 5.21 -36.66 -30.95
N LYS A 152 6.03 -35.64 -31.26
CA LYS A 152 5.57 -34.25 -31.35
C LYS A 152 4.57 -34.07 -32.49
N ARG A 153 3.50 -33.30 -32.23
CA ARG A 153 2.47 -32.96 -33.23
C ARG A 153 2.26 -31.46 -33.34
N ASN A 154 1.77 -31.05 -34.51
CA ASN A 154 1.21 -29.72 -34.70
C ASN A 154 -0.21 -29.67 -34.12
N TYR A 155 -0.67 -28.47 -33.78
CA TYR A 155 -1.99 -28.26 -33.22
C TYR A 155 -2.55 -26.91 -33.68
N ASP A 156 -3.86 -26.76 -33.59
CA ASP A 156 -4.59 -25.49 -33.65
C ASP A 156 -5.35 -25.29 -32.33
N ILE A 157 -5.60 -24.03 -31.96
CA ILE A 157 -6.39 -23.68 -30.78
C ILE A 157 -7.53 -22.75 -31.23
N ASP A 158 -8.75 -23.08 -30.82
CA ASP A 158 -9.94 -22.23 -30.96
C ASP A 158 -10.59 -22.09 -29.58
N GLY A 159 -10.40 -20.94 -28.93
CA GLY A 159 -10.79 -20.73 -27.53
C GLY A 159 -10.09 -21.73 -26.58
N THR A 160 -10.87 -22.53 -25.86
CA THR A 160 -10.41 -23.60 -24.96
C THR A 160 -10.29 -24.95 -25.66
N ILE A 161 -10.57 -25.03 -26.96
CA ILE A 161 -10.52 -26.29 -27.71
C ILE A 161 -9.21 -26.38 -28.48
N LEU A 162 -8.39 -27.36 -28.12
CA LEU A 162 -7.17 -27.71 -28.83
C LEU A 162 -7.45 -28.83 -29.83
N THR A 163 -7.08 -28.63 -31.10
CA THR A 163 -7.17 -29.65 -32.15
C THR A 163 -5.79 -30.21 -32.49
N VAL A 164 -5.58 -31.51 -32.29
CA VAL A 164 -4.34 -32.22 -32.62
C VAL A 164 -4.31 -32.56 -34.11
N LYS A 165 -3.27 -32.14 -34.85
CA LYS A 165 -3.12 -32.44 -36.28
C LYS A 165 -2.55 -33.84 -36.49
N VAL A 166 -3.44 -34.83 -36.52
CA VAL A 166 -3.14 -36.21 -36.90
C VAL A 166 -4.16 -36.75 -37.90
N ASP A 167 -3.76 -37.71 -38.72
CA ASP A 167 -4.64 -38.32 -39.72
C ASP A 167 -5.63 -39.32 -39.12
N SER A 168 -5.27 -39.91 -37.96
CA SER A 168 -6.12 -40.86 -37.25
C SER A 168 -5.79 -40.91 -35.77
N VAL A 169 -6.78 -41.32 -34.98
CA VAL A 169 -6.71 -41.57 -33.54
C VAL A 169 -7.21 -42.99 -33.33
N ARG A 170 -6.53 -43.76 -32.47
CA ARG A 170 -6.97 -45.12 -32.10
C ARG A 170 -8.23 -45.05 -31.24
N ASP A 171 -9.09 -46.06 -31.31
CA ASP A 171 -10.27 -46.18 -30.44
C ASP A 171 -9.81 -46.14 -28.97
N SER A 172 -10.36 -45.21 -28.20
CA SER A 172 -10.04 -45.00 -26.78
C SER A 172 -10.69 -46.00 -25.84
N LYS A 173 -11.39 -46.99 -26.38
CA LYS A 173 -11.89 -48.12 -25.60
C LYS A 173 -10.77 -48.82 -24.85
N VAL A 174 -10.90 -48.93 -23.53
CA VAL A 174 -10.08 -49.79 -22.70
C VAL A 174 -10.51 -51.25 -22.95
N VAL A 175 -9.66 -52.01 -23.66
CA VAL A 175 -9.98 -53.40 -24.06
C VAL A 175 -9.57 -54.40 -22.96
N THR A 176 -8.55 -54.08 -22.18
CA THR A 176 -8.03 -54.93 -21.09
C THR A 176 -7.55 -54.04 -19.94
N SER A 177 -7.92 -54.40 -18.70
CA SER A 177 -7.39 -53.74 -17.50
C SER A 177 -5.85 -53.75 -17.52
N GLY A 178 -5.23 -52.59 -17.33
CA GLY A 178 -3.77 -52.43 -17.30
C GLY A 178 -3.08 -52.13 -18.64
N THR A 179 -3.79 -52.07 -19.78
CA THR A 179 -3.23 -51.55 -21.04
C THR A 179 -4.02 -50.32 -21.46
N GLN A 180 -3.51 -49.12 -21.12
CA GLN A 180 -4.10 -47.90 -21.65
C GLN A 180 -3.87 -47.84 -23.17
N PRO A 181 -4.92 -47.64 -23.98
CA PRO A 181 -4.74 -47.35 -25.39
C PRO A 181 -3.93 -46.06 -25.53
N ASP A 182 -3.16 -45.96 -26.61
CA ASP A 182 -2.28 -44.82 -26.92
C ASP A 182 -3.10 -43.56 -27.28
N THR A 183 -3.72 -43.01 -26.24
CA THR A 183 -4.78 -41.97 -26.24
C THR A 183 -4.39 -40.78 -25.38
N GLU A 184 -3.35 -40.94 -24.56
CA GLU A 184 -2.78 -39.85 -23.77
C GLU A 184 -2.15 -38.82 -24.70
N VAL A 185 -2.56 -37.57 -24.52
CA VAL A 185 -1.96 -36.40 -25.13
C VAL A 185 -1.23 -35.64 -24.05
N TYR A 186 0.07 -35.49 -24.23
CA TYR A 186 0.90 -34.70 -23.34
C TYR A 186 1.02 -33.29 -23.89
N ILE A 187 0.61 -32.32 -23.09
CA ILE A 187 0.66 -30.90 -23.45
C ILE A 187 1.59 -30.21 -22.47
N TRP A 188 2.65 -29.57 -22.98
CA TRP A 188 3.55 -28.76 -22.17
C TRP A 188 3.10 -27.31 -22.26
N PHE A 189 2.36 -26.88 -21.25
CA PHE A 189 1.95 -25.49 -21.10
C PHE A 189 3.12 -24.64 -20.63
N LYS A 190 3.19 -23.44 -21.18
CA LYS A 190 3.97 -22.33 -20.62
C LYS A 190 3.07 -21.69 -19.58
N VAL A 191 3.38 -21.85 -18.31
CA VAL A 191 2.62 -21.28 -17.20
C VAL A 191 3.45 -20.25 -16.45
N LYS A 192 2.81 -19.54 -15.54
CA LYS A 192 3.49 -18.55 -14.69
C LYS A 192 4.45 -19.28 -13.76
N GLN A 193 5.57 -18.64 -13.48
CA GLN A 193 6.45 -19.03 -12.41
C GLN A 193 5.75 -18.81 -11.06
N ARG A 194 6.14 -19.57 -10.05
CA ARG A 194 5.65 -19.52 -8.68
C ARG A 194 6.78 -19.71 -7.68
N VAL A 195 6.61 -19.12 -6.51
CA VAL A 195 7.45 -19.34 -5.34
C VAL A 195 6.49 -19.56 -4.19
N SER A 196 6.54 -20.74 -3.59
CA SER A 196 5.66 -21.10 -2.49
C SER A 196 5.96 -20.27 -1.25
N GLN A 197 4.92 -19.75 -0.60
CA GLN A 197 5.03 -19.09 0.70
C GLN A 197 5.07 -20.07 1.88
N LEU A 198 4.89 -21.37 1.63
CA LEU A 198 4.99 -22.40 2.67
C LEU A 198 6.42 -22.45 3.24
N THR A 199 6.50 -22.74 4.53
CA THR A 199 7.76 -22.94 5.26
C THR A 199 8.14 -24.41 5.39
N ASP A 200 7.14 -25.30 5.35
CA ASP A 200 7.29 -26.74 5.17
C ASP A 200 6.66 -27.16 3.84
N PHE A 201 7.34 -28.06 3.13
CA PHE A 201 6.92 -28.54 1.81
C PHE A 201 6.54 -30.02 1.83
N LEU A 202 6.62 -30.68 2.98
CA LEU A 202 6.22 -32.07 3.14
C LEU A 202 4.88 -32.13 3.88
N GLY A 203 4.06 -33.09 3.48
CA GLY A 203 2.86 -33.51 4.20
C GLY A 203 2.57 -34.97 3.86
N ALA A 204 1.48 -35.52 4.38
CA ALA A 204 1.03 -36.86 4.02
C ALA A 204 -0.48 -36.90 3.77
N VAL A 205 -0.93 -37.88 2.98
CA VAL A 205 -2.37 -38.06 2.72
C VAL A 205 -3.05 -38.59 3.98
N ASP A 206 -4.06 -37.87 4.47
CA ASP A 206 -4.81 -38.24 5.67
C ASP A 206 -6.23 -38.72 5.31
N LEU A 207 -6.32 -40.01 5.00
CA LEU A 207 -7.58 -40.74 4.96
C LEU A 207 -7.30 -42.23 5.06
N VAL A 208 -7.71 -42.85 6.16
CA VAL A 208 -7.50 -44.30 6.40
C VAL A 208 -8.02 -45.17 5.25
N ALA A 209 -9.12 -44.76 4.60
CA ALA A 209 -9.69 -45.48 3.47
C ALA A 209 -8.93 -45.29 2.13
N GLY A 210 -8.02 -44.31 2.06
CA GLY A 210 -7.40 -43.84 0.84
C GLY A 210 -8.36 -43.05 -0.06
N TYR A 211 -7.81 -42.53 -1.15
CA TYR A 211 -8.52 -41.85 -2.23
C TYR A 211 -8.45 -42.69 -3.51
N SER A 212 -9.48 -42.60 -4.35
CA SER A 212 -9.58 -43.38 -5.58
C SER A 212 -9.04 -42.61 -6.78
N ALA A 213 -8.65 -43.32 -7.83
CA ALA A 213 -8.34 -42.73 -9.13
C ALA A 213 -9.50 -41.83 -9.61
N GLY A 214 -9.17 -40.60 -10.02
CA GLY A 214 -10.12 -39.58 -10.46
C GLY A 214 -10.54 -38.58 -9.37
N ASP A 215 -10.24 -38.84 -8.09
CA ASP A 215 -10.53 -37.87 -7.02
C ASP A 215 -9.75 -36.56 -7.26
N THR A 216 -10.42 -35.43 -7.01
CA THR A 216 -9.90 -34.07 -7.24
C THR A 216 -9.74 -33.28 -5.94
N SER A 217 -9.88 -33.96 -4.80
CA SER A 217 -9.62 -33.39 -3.49
C SER A 217 -9.09 -34.44 -2.53
N ILE A 218 -8.13 -34.05 -1.70
CA ILE A 218 -7.54 -34.86 -0.64
C ILE A 218 -7.32 -34.02 0.62
N VAL A 219 -7.39 -34.67 1.78
CA VAL A 219 -6.90 -34.11 3.04
C VAL A 219 -5.41 -34.44 3.18
N ILE A 220 -4.63 -33.44 3.56
CA ILE A 220 -3.18 -33.54 3.76
C ILE A 220 -2.86 -33.12 5.19
N ASP A 221 -2.18 -33.97 5.95
CA ASP A 221 -1.67 -33.69 7.30
C ASP A 221 -0.14 -33.52 7.31
N ASP A 222 0.44 -33.45 8.51
CA ASP A 222 1.88 -33.20 8.74
C ASP A 222 2.39 -31.90 8.09
N LEU A 223 1.51 -30.93 7.85
CA LEU A 223 1.86 -29.61 7.34
C LEU A 223 2.34 -28.68 8.48
N GLN A 224 2.75 -27.46 8.11
CA GLN A 224 3.01 -26.40 9.09
C GLN A 224 1.79 -26.04 9.94
N SER A 225 2.00 -25.48 11.15
CA SER A 225 0.91 -25.20 12.11
C SER A 225 -0.22 -24.30 11.62
N ALA A 226 0.08 -23.34 10.76
CA ALA A 226 -0.87 -22.43 10.14
C ALA A 226 -0.33 -21.88 8.83
N GLY A 227 -1.21 -21.45 7.94
CA GLY A 227 -0.86 -20.77 6.69
C GLY A 227 -1.88 -21.05 5.60
N THR A 228 -1.51 -20.75 4.36
CA THR A 228 -2.36 -20.97 3.19
C THR A 228 -1.54 -21.69 2.13
N ILE A 229 -2.08 -22.78 1.60
CA ILE A 229 -1.63 -23.37 0.35
C ILE A 229 -2.33 -22.60 -0.77
N GLU A 230 -1.59 -21.76 -1.45
CA GLU A 230 -2.12 -20.87 -2.48
C GLU A 230 -2.61 -21.65 -3.71
N ALA A 231 -3.64 -21.14 -4.37
CA ALA A 231 -4.04 -21.61 -5.68
C ALA A 231 -2.85 -21.56 -6.66
N ASP A 232 -2.85 -22.48 -7.63
CA ASP A 232 -1.75 -22.75 -8.55
C ASP A 232 -0.48 -23.34 -7.92
N GLN A 233 -0.44 -23.60 -6.61
CA GLN A 233 0.69 -24.31 -6.00
C GLN A 233 0.81 -25.72 -6.58
N GLU A 234 2.03 -26.08 -7.00
CA GLU A 234 2.33 -27.42 -7.53
C GLU A 234 2.75 -28.37 -6.41
N PHE A 235 2.35 -29.64 -6.52
CA PHE A 235 2.81 -30.71 -5.64
C PHE A 235 2.85 -32.07 -6.35
N THR A 236 3.55 -33.03 -5.76
CA THR A 236 3.59 -34.42 -6.18
C THR A 236 3.14 -35.34 -5.04
N ILE A 237 2.57 -36.49 -5.40
CA ILE A 237 2.19 -37.54 -4.45
C ILE A 237 3.06 -38.76 -4.74
N ALA A 238 3.77 -39.26 -3.74
CA ALA A 238 4.67 -40.41 -3.90
C ALA A 238 3.92 -41.62 -4.47
N GLY A 239 4.50 -42.27 -5.48
CA GLY A 239 3.88 -43.45 -6.12
C GLY A 239 2.86 -43.14 -7.22
N THR A 240 2.48 -41.88 -7.43
CA THR A 240 1.63 -41.47 -8.57
C THR A 240 2.45 -40.78 -9.66
N ARG A 241 1.97 -40.75 -10.91
CA ARG A 241 2.61 -40.01 -12.01
C ARG A 241 2.02 -38.60 -12.12
N GLY A 242 2.90 -37.62 -12.30
CA GLY A 242 2.51 -36.27 -12.71
C GLY A 242 2.77 -35.23 -11.63
N ILE A 243 2.36 -34.01 -11.93
CA ILE A 243 2.38 -32.85 -11.04
C ILE A 243 0.93 -32.42 -10.89
N TYR A 244 0.47 -32.27 -9.66
CA TYR A 244 -0.85 -31.76 -9.35
C TYR A 244 -0.76 -30.28 -9.06
N ARG A 245 -1.82 -29.55 -9.39
CA ARG A 245 -1.95 -28.12 -9.14
C ARG A 245 -3.16 -27.87 -8.26
N VAL A 246 -2.97 -27.12 -7.18
CA VAL A 246 -4.05 -26.63 -6.33
C VAL A 246 -4.97 -25.69 -7.12
N THR A 247 -6.28 -25.94 -7.10
CA THR A 247 -7.26 -25.15 -7.89
C THR A 247 -7.87 -23.98 -7.12
N ALA A 248 -7.77 -23.97 -5.79
CA ALA A 248 -8.26 -22.92 -4.91
C ALA A 248 -7.43 -22.87 -3.63
N ASP A 249 -7.32 -21.69 -3.01
CA ASP A 249 -6.60 -21.51 -1.74
C ASP A 249 -7.13 -22.47 -0.67
N ALA A 250 -6.24 -23.21 -0.02
CA ALA A 250 -6.56 -24.08 1.11
C ALA A 250 -5.92 -23.53 2.38
N THR A 251 -6.73 -23.33 3.42
CA THR A 251 -6.23 -22.88 4.73
C THR A 251 -5.68 -24.08 5.50
N ILE A 252 -4.46 -23.95 6.02
CA ILE A 252 -3.84 -24.93 6.90
C ILE A 252 -4.28 -24.61 8.34
N ALA A 253 -4.96 -25.56 8.98
CA ALA A 253 -5.41 -25.46 10.35
C ALA A 253 -4.99 -26.70 11.13
N SER A 254 -4.25 -26.53 12.21
CA SER A 254 -3.77 -27.63 13.06
C SER A 254 -2.90 -28.66 12.31
N ASN A 255 -2.02 -28.19 11.43
CA ASN A 255 -1.15 -29.02 10.56
C ASN A 255 -1.89 -29.82 9.47
N GLU A 256 -3.16 -29.51 9.18
CA GLU A 256 -3.98 -30.22 8.20
C GLU A 256 -4.65 -29.24 7.23
N ALA A 257 -4.86 -29.65 5.97
CA ALA A 257 -5.64 -28.90 4.98
C ALA A 257 -6.36 -29.84 4.00
N THR A 258 -7.59 -29.49 3.62
CA THR A 258 -8.26 -30.10 2.46
C THR A 258 -7.86 -29.33 1.20
N VAL A 259 -7.19 -30.00 0.27
CA VAL A 259 -6.70 -29.43 -0.98
C VAL A 259 -7.56 -29.92 -2.13
N THR A 260 -8.08 -29.00 -2.95
CA THR A 260 -8.68 -29.31 -4.25
C THR A 260 -7.64 -29.10 -5.34
N PHE A 261 -7.54 -30.02 -6.29
CA PHE A 261 -6.47 -30.02 -7.27
C PHE A 261 -6.88 -30.57 -8.64
N TYR A 262 -6.03 -30.32 -9.63
CA TYR A 262 -6.14 -30.82 -10.99
C TYR A 262 -4.75 -31.28 -11.49
N PRO A 263 -4.66 -32.34 -12.32
CA PRO A 263 -5.74 -33.25 -12.71
C PRO A 263 -6.22 -34.11 -11.53
N GLY A 264 -7.31 -34.86 -11.71
CA GLY A 264 -7.69 -35.88 -10.72
C GLY A 264 -6.63 -36.98 -10.58
N LEU A 265 -6.64 -37.71 -9.47
CA LEU A 265 -5.64 -38.75 -9.18
C LEU A 265 -5.55 -39.77 -10.32
N GLU A 266 -4.33 -40.09 -10.75
CA GLU A 266 -4.10 -41.09 -11.79
C GLU A 266 -4.45 -42.52 -11.33
N SER A 267 -4.16 -42.80 -10.06
CA SER A 267 -4.34 -44.09 -9.42
C SER A 267 -4.81 -43.90 -7.98
N ASP A 268 -5.31 -44.96 -7.36
CA ASP A 268 -5.65 -44.95 -5.94
C ASP A 268 -4.42 -44.57 -5.08
N VAL A 269 -4.65 -43.82 -4.01
CA VAL A 269 -3.63 -43.36 -3.07
C VAL A 269 -4.04 -43.79 -1.67
N ILE A 270 -3.15 -44.47 -0.95
CA ILE A 270 -3.39 -44.96 0.41
C ILE A 270 -3.06 -43.87 1.46
N ASN A 271 -3.46 -44.10 2.71
CA ASN A 271 -3.08 -43.27 3.85
C ASN A 271 -1.55 -43.15 4.01
N ASP A 272 -1.09 -42.04 4.59
CA ASP A 272 0.31 -41.76 4.92
C ASP A 272 1.26 -41.71 3.70
N VAL A 273 0.72 -41.52 2.49
CA VAL A 273 1.53 -41.31 1.30
C VAL A 273 2.09 -39.90 1.31
N VAL A 274 3.40 -39.77 1.16
CA VAL A 274 4.10 -38.48 1.16
C VAL A 274 3.62 -37.58 0.03
N VAL A 275 3.22 -36.37 0.40
CA VAL A 275 2.95 -35.25 -0.49
C VAL A 275 4.13 -34.28 -0.44
N THR A 276 4.60 -33.80 -1.58
CA THR A 276 5.70 -32.83 -1.66
C THR A 276 5.31 -31.62 -2.50
N PHE A 277 5.23 -30.46 -1.87
CA PHE A 277 4.98 -29.18 -2.53
C PHE A 277 6.24 -28.65 -3.21
N THR A 278 6.07 -28.06 -4.40
CA THR A 278 7.16 -27.40 -5.12
C THR A 278 7.50 -26.06 -4.47
N GLN A 279 8.66 -25.98 -3.80
CA GLN A 279 9.13 -24.74 -3.17
C GLN A 279 9.18 -23.56 -4.16
N SER A 280 9.72 -23.77 -5.36
CA SER A 280 9.81 -22.73 -6.37
C SER A 280 9.99 -23.33 -7.77
N THR A 281 9.28 -22.77 -8.74
CA THR A 281 9.44 -23.14 -10.16
C THR A 281 10.58 -22.36 -10.83
N LEU A 282 11.20 -21.39 -10.14
CA LEU A 282 12.29 -20.53 -10.64
C LEU A 282 13.62 -21.27 -10.83
N THR A 283 13.60 -22.54 -11.25
CA THR A 283 14.71 -23.52 -11.30
C THR A 283 16.06 -23.02 -11.83
N ASN A 284 16.09 -21.95 -12.62
CA ASN A 284 17.32 -21.29 -13.05
C ASN A 284 17.65 -20.07 -12.14
N PRO A 285 18.82 -20.05 -11.47
CA PRO A 285 19.26 -18.94 -10.63
C PRO A 285 19.25 -17.55 -11.31
N MET A 286 19.40 -17.51 -12.64
CA MET A 286 19.31 -16.25 -13.41
C MET A 286 17.89 -15.69 -13.45
N ILE A 287 16.87 -16.56 -13.54
CA ILE A 287 15.46 -16.14 -13.53
C ILE A 287 15.11 -15.59 -12.14
N GLU A 288 15.54 -16.28 -11.08
CA GLU A 288 15.38 -15.81 -9.70
C GLU A 288 16.01 -14.42 -9.50
N LEU A 289 17.22 -14.20 -10.03
CA LEU A 289 17.87 -12.89 -10.00
C LEU A 289 17.05 -11.82 -10.75
N TYR A 290 16.47 -12.15 -11.90
CA TYR A 290 15.62 -11.20 -12.62
C TYR A 290 14.35 -10.84 -11.87
N VAL A 291 13.70 -11.81 -11.20
CA VAL A 291 12.55 -11.55 -10.33
C VAL A 291 12.94 -10.59 -9.21
N ILE A 292 14.05 -10.86 -8.52
CA ILE A 292 14.55 -10.00 -7.43
C ILE A 292 14.86 -8.59 -7.95
N GLU A 293 15.60 -8.45 -9.06
CA GLU A 293 15.94 -7.14 -9.62
C GLU A 293 14.70 -6.38 -10.10
N TYR A 294 13.71 -7.08 -10.67
CA TYR A 294 12.46 -6.47 -11.15
C TYR A 294 11.60 -5.99 -9.97
N ALA A 295 11.37 -6.84 -8.96
CA ALA A 295 10.63 -6.47 -7.75
C ALA A 295 11.29 -5.29 -7.01
N THR A 296 12.62 -5.32 -6.89
CA THR A 296 13.39 -4.19 -6.33
C THR A 296 13.13 -2.90 -7.10
N ALA A 297 13.12 -2.97 -8.44
CA ALA A 297 12.89 -1.80 -9.28
C ALA A 297 11.45 -1.27 -9.16
N LEU A 298 10.45 -2.17 -9.11
CA LEU A 298 9.05 -1.78 -8.93
C LEU A 298 8.81 -1.12 -7.57
N ALA A 299 9.29 -1.73 -6.48
CA ALA A 299 9.18 -1.17 -5.13
C ALA A 299 9.79 0.24 -5.07
N ALA A 300 10.97 0.43 -5.65
CA ALA A 300 11.62 1.74 -5.71
C ALA A 300 10.85 2.81 -6.50
N ILE A 301 9.95 2.42 -7.41
CA ILE A 301 9.10 3.32 -8.19
C ILE A 301 7.81 3.68 -7.43
N ARG A 302 7.25 2.79 -6.61
CA ARG A 302 5.96 3.01 -5.90
C ARG A 302 6.11 3.81 -4.59
N GLU A 303 7.16 3.56 -3.82
CA GLU A 303 7.39 4.27 -2.53
C GLU A 303 7.60 5.81 -2.55
N PRO A 304 7.99 6.48 -3.66
CA PRO A 304 7.94 7.93 -3.78
C PRO A 304 6.62 8.56 -3.28
N MET A 305 5.51 7.81 -3.25
CA MET A 305 4.25 8.24 -2.63
C MET A 305 4.37 8.63 -1.15
N GLN A 306 5.11 7.89 -0.31
CA GLN A 306 5.35 8.30 1.07
C GLN A 306 6.23 9.56 1.14
N PHE A 307 7.18 9.71 0.21
CA PHE A 307 8.01 10.91 0.10
C PHE A 307 7.24 12.16 -0.38
N TYR A 308 6.15 11.99 -1.14
CA TYR A 308 5.23 13.10 -1.45
C TYR A 308 4.48 13.60 -0.21
N GLN A 309 4.21 12.74 0.78
CA GLN A 309 3.64 13.18 2.06
C GLN A 309 4.61 14.10 2.82
N GLN A 310 5.92 13.87 2.71
CA GLN A 310 6.95 14.75 3.31
C GLN A 310 6.98 16.14 2.67
N ILE A 311 6.68 16.24 1.37
CA ILE A 311 6.51 17.56 0.72
C ILE A 311 5.28 18.28 1.31
N HIS A 312 4.18 17.56 1.56
CA HIS A 312 2.99 18.14 2.18
C HIS A 312 3.24 18.59 3.64
N ALA A 313 4.02 17.80 4.39
CA ALA A 313 4.50 18.18 5.71
C ALA A 313 5.35 19.46 5.65
N ALA A 314 6.31 19.54 4.73
CA ALA A 314 7.10 20.75 4.49
C ALA A 314 6.27 21.99 4.14
N ILE A 315 5.24 21.84 3.30
CA ILE A 315 4.30 22.94 3.00
C ILE A 315 3.60 23.42 4.27
N THR A 316 3.15 22.48 5.13
CA THR A 316 2.51 22.79 6.41
C THR A 316 3.47 23.52 7.35
N THR A 317 4.72 23.05 7.45
CA THR A 317 5.76 23.64 8.30
C THR A 317 6.18 25.04 7.81
N ILE A 318 6.21 25.29 6.50
CA ILE A 318 6.41 26.64 5.92
C ILE A 318 5.27 27.60 6.34
N ALA A 319 4.03 27.12 6.36
CA ALA A 319 2.90 27.93 6.80
C ALA A 319 3.01 28.32 8.28
N LEU A 320 3.51 27.41 9.13
CA LEU A 320 3.83 27.71 10.53
C LEU A 320 4.95 28.75 10.66
N ALA A 321 6.04 28.61 9.89
CA ALA A 321 7.12 29.60 9.85
C ALA A 321 6.61 30.99 9.42
N THR A 322 5.73 31.05 8.42
CA THR A 322 5.11 32.29 7.94
C THR A 322 4.23 32.94 9.02
N THR A 323 3.48 32.13 9.76
CA THR A 323 2.68 32.59 10.91
C THR A 323 3.58 33.17 12.00
N ALA A 324 4.69 32.51 12.34
CA ALA A 324 5.66 33.01 13.31
C ALA A 324 6.30 34.33 12.84
N ILE A 325 6.68 34.45 11.56
CA ILE A 325 7.22 35.69 10.97
C ILE A 325 6.19 36.83 11.05
N THR A 326 4.92 36.57 10.74
CA THR A 326 3.84 37.55 10.88
C THR A 326 3.69 38.00 12.34
N GLY A 327 3.87 37.08 13.29
CA GLY A 327 3.92 37.37 14.72
C GLY A 327 5.06 38.32 15.11
N ILE A 328 6.26 38.18 14.52
CA ILE A 328 7.38 39.12 14.74
C ILE A 328 6.97 40.52 14.30
N ALA A 329 6.41 40.67 13.09
CA ALA A 329 5.99 41.96 12.57
C ALA A 329 4.95 42.63 13.49
N ALA A 330 3.95 41.88 13.96
CA ALA A 330 2.95 42.37 14.90
C ALA A 330 3.57 42.89 16.21
N ARG A 331 4.55 42.16 16.78
CA ARG A 331 5.27 42.57 18.01
C ARG A 331 6.09 43.84 17.81
N ILE A 332 6.75 43.99 16.66
CA ILE A 332 7.48 45.22 16.31
C ILE A 332 6.51 46.41 16.20
N THR A 333 5.37 46.23 15.52
CA THR A 333 4.35 47.28 15.40
C THR A 333 3.80 47.70 16.76
N GLN A 334 3.55 46.75 17.67
CA GLN A 334 3.12 47.04 19.04
C GLN A 334 4.20 47.82 19.79
N GLY A 335 5.46 47.37 19.75
CA GLY A 335 6.57 48.10 20.37
C GLY A 335 6.73 49.54 19.86
N ILE A 336 6.54 49.79 18.56
CA ILE A 336 6.53 51.17 18.01
C ILE A 336 5.40 52.00 18.62
N THR A 337 4.21 51.42 18.79
CA THR A 337 3.04 52.08 19.40
C THR A 337 3.30 52.42 20.87
N ASP A 338 3.94 51.51 21.61
CA ASP A 338 4.28 51.72 23.02
C ASP A 338 5.36 52.81 23.18
N ILE A 339 6.36 52.86 22.28
CA ILE A 339 7.34 53.97 22.23
C ILE A 339 6.63 55.30 22.00
N ALA A 340 5.68 55.37 21.07
CA ALA A 340 4.93 56.60 20.79
C ALA A 340 4.10 57.05 22.01
N SER A 341 3.49 56.11 22.72
CA SER A 341 2.75 56.37 23.96
C SER A 341 3.67 56.88 25.08
N GLY A 342 4.82 56.23 25.28
CA GLY A 342 5.84 56.66 26.25
C GLY A 342 6.38 58.06 25.97
N ARG A 343 6.61 58.40 24.68
CA ARG A 343 7.02 59.76 24.27
C ARG A 343 5.95 60.81 24.58
N THR A 344 4.67 60.47 24.35
CA THR A 344 3.55 61.37 24.66
C THR A 344 3.48 61.65 26.16
N GLN A 345 3.63 60.62 26.99
CA GLN A 345 3.63 60.78 28.45
C GLN A 345 4.84 61.60 28.93
N ALA A 346 6.04 61.33 28.42
CA ALA A 346 7.25 62.08 28.78
C ALA A 346 7.14 63.58 28.44
N ALA A 347 6.36 63.94 27.41
CA ALA A 347 6.14 65.32 26.99
C ALA A 347 5.23 66.11 27.94
N LEU A 348 4.50 65.47 28.86
CA LEU A 348 3.67 66.15 29.86
C LEU A 348 4.51 66.73 31.01
N ALA A 349 5.61 66.07 31.39
CA ALA A 349 6.45 66.47 32.51
C ALA A 349 7.01 67.92 32.40
N PRO A 350 7.51 68.41 31.24
CA PRO A 350 7.93 69.80 31.10
C PRO A 350 6.80 70.81 31.40
N ALA A 351 5.55 70.52 31.02
CA ALA A 351 4.42 71.41 31.27
C ALA A 351 4.12 71.50 32.77
N ALA A 352 4.11 70.37 33.47
CA ALA A 352 3.95 70.33 34.93
C ALA A 352 5.10 71.07 35.65
N ILE A 353 6.34 70.95 35.18
CA ILE A 353 7.48 71.72 35.72
C ILE A 353 7.29 73.24 35.53
N VAL A 354 6.78 73.67 34.36
CA VAL A 354 6.48 75.09 34.12
C VAL A 354 5.41 75.60 35.08
N LEU A 355 4.34 74.83 35.31
CA LEU A 355 3.31 75.17 36.29
C LEU A 355 3.87 75.21 37.72
N ALA A 356 4.72 74.25 38.10
CA ALA A 356 5.38 74.25 39.40
C ALA A 356 6.22 75.51 39.63
N ASN A 357 6.99 75.93 38.61
CA ASN A 357 7.79 77.15 38.68
C ASN A 357 6.90 78.39 38.87
N ALA A 358 5.78 78.48 38.13
CA ALA A 358 4.84 79.59 38.28
C ALA A 358 4.25 79.66 39.71
N GLU A 359 3.92 78.52 40.32
CA GLU A 359 3.47 78.47 41.72
C GLU A 359 4.57 78.89 42.70
N PHE A 360 5.82 78.51 42.46
CA PHE A 360 6.94 78.96 43.30
C PHE A 360 7.24 80.46 43.15
N ASP A 361 7.06 81.02 41.95
CA ASP A 361 7.16 82.47 41.74
C ASP A 361 6.07 83.21 42.54
N LEU A 362 4.83 82.70 42.54
CA LEU A 362 3.74 83.24 43.36
C LEU A 362 4.02 83.09 44.87
N MET A 363 4.56 81.96 45.30
CA MET A 363 5.03 81.76 46.67
C MET A 363 6.05 82.82 47.07
N ASN A 364 7.08 83.04 46.24
CA ASN A 364 8.10 84.05 46.49
C ASN A 364 7.49 85.46 46.59
N ALA A 365 6.58 85.80 45.69
CA ALA A 365 5.88 87.09 45.73
C ALA A 365 5.08 87.29 47.03
N GLN A 366 4.41 86.25 47.54
CA GLN A 366 3.71 86.31 48.83
C GLN A 366 4.65 86.45 50.03
N ILE A 367 5.81 85.79 49.98
CA ILE A 367 6.86 85.96 51.01
C ILE A 367 7.36 87.42 51.01
N ASP A 368 7.60 88.00 49.83
CA ASP A 368 8.04 89.39 49.71
C ASP A 368 6.98 90.38 50.25
N LEU A 369 5.69 90.11 50.02
CA LEU A 369 4.59 90.89 50.62
C LEU A 369 4.57 90.75 52.14
N ALA A 370 4.73 89.54 52.68
CA ALA A 370 4.79 89.30 54.12
C ALA A 370 5.96 90.05 54.78
N VAL A 371 7.14 90.02 54.14
CA VAL A 371 8.34 90.76 54.57
C VAL A 371 8.07 92.25 54.57
N THR A 372 7.43 92.77 53.53
CA THR A 372 7.06 94.18 53.42
C THR A 372 6.09 94.58 54.54
N ALA A 373 5.04 93.81 54.79
CA ALA A 373 4.07 94.07 55.85
C ALA A 373 4.73 94.08 57.24
N LEU A 374 5.64 93.14 57.52
CA LEU A 374 6.40 93.14 58.77
C LEU A 374 7.28 94.39 58.93
N ALA A 375 7.97 94.80 57.86
CA ALA A 375 8.80 96.00 57.85
C ALA A 375 7.96 97.28 58.06
N GLU A 376 6.76 97.35 57.49
CA GLU A 376 5.82 98.46 57.70
C GLU A 376 5.20 98.47 59.11
N GLY A 377 5.01 97.29 59.71
CA GLY A 377 4.48 97.15 61.07
C GLY A 377 5.51 97.43 62.18
N GLU A 378 6.80 97.22 61.92
CA GLU A 378 7.90 97.37 62.89
C GLU A 378 7.90 98.76 63.59
N PRO A 379 7.79 99.92 62.89
CA PRO A 379 7.75 101.23 63.52
C PRO A 379 6.58 101.45 64.50
N LEU A 380 5.49 100.68 64.33
CA LEU A 380 4.24 100.84 65.09
C LEU A 380 4.21 100.01 66.38
N ALA A 381 5.16 99.09 66.58
CA ALA A 381 5.15 98.12 67.68
C ALA A 381 5.15 98.76 69.09
N ASN A 382 5.63 100.00 69.22
CA ASN A 382 5.74 100.73 70.49
C ASN A 382 4.79 101.94 70.58
N THR A 383 3.77 102.02 69.74
CA THR A 383 2.80 103.13 69.70
C THR A 383 1.41 102.67 70.16
N VAL A 384 0.66 103.53 70.86
CA VAL A 384 -0.74 103.26 71.25
C VAL A 384 -1.64 103.61 70.05
N PRO A 385 -2.20 102.64 69.32
CA PRO A 385 -2.85 102.92 68.04
C PRO A 385 -4.28 103.46 68.24
N VAL A 386 -4.67 104.47 67.45
CA VAL A 386 -6.05 104.98 67.41
C VAL A 386 -6.87 104.33 66.28
N ALA A 387 -6.21 103.68 65.30
CA ALA A 387 -6.73 102.66 64.36
C ALA A 387 -5.57 102.10 63.50
N GLY A 388 -5.44 100.78 63.33
CA GLY A 388 -4.43 100.14 62.46
C GLY A 388 -3.02 100.06 63.06
N GLY A 389 -2.82 99.21 64.08
CA GLY A 389 -1.53 99.01 64.75
C GLY A 389 -0.64 97.90 64.15
N ALA A 390 0.49 97.65 64.83
CA ALA A 390 1.37 96.52 64.51
C ALA A 390 0.67 95.14 64.43
N PRO A 391 -0.37 94.83 65.24
CA PRO A 391 -1.12 93.57 65.11
C PRO A 391 -1.74 93.34 63.74
N GLU A 392 -2.25 94.38 63.07
CA GLU A 392 -2.86 94.28 61.75
C GLU A 392 -1.82 93.91 60.68
N PHE A 393 -0.62 94.52 60.73
CA PHE A 393 0.48 94.18 59.82
C PHE A 393 1.04 92.78 60.07
N MET A 394 1.13 92.35 61.33
CA MET A 394 1.51 90.96 61.66
C MET A 394 0.45 89.95 61.18
N ALA A 395 -0.83 90.29 61.29
CA ALA A 395 -1.91 89.45 60.77
C ALA A 395 -1.87 89.34 59.24
N GLN A 396 -1.60 90.45 58.54
CA GLN A 396 -1.41 90.46 57.09
C GLN A 396 -0.22 89.60 56.68
N ALA A 397 0.94 89.77 57.31
CA ALA A 397 2.12 88.95 57.05
C ALA A 397 1.84 87.46 57.30
N GLY A 398 1.10 87.12 58.36
CA GLY A 398 0.65 85.75 58.62
C GLY A 398 -0.26 85.21 57.52
N SER A 399 -1.17 86.02 57.00
CA SER A 399 -2.04 85.66 55.86
C SER A 399 -1.23 85.38 54.60
N ASP A 400 -0.27 86.24 54.27
CA ASP A 400 0.58 86.11 53.08
C ASP A 400 1.48 84.87 53.17
N ILE A 401 2.03 84.57 54.35
CA ILE A 401 2.77 83.32 54.57
C ILE A 401 1.89 82.08 54.40
N ASN A 402 0.63 82.10 54.87
CA ASN A 402 -0.29 80.99 54.66
C ASN A 402 -0.62 80.81 53.17
N ALA A 403 -0.77 81.90 52.41
CA ALA A 403 -0.94 81.85 50.96
C ALA A 403 0.31 81.26 50.28
N ALA A 404 1.51 81.69 50.68
CA ALA A 404 2.78 81.16 50.18
C ALA A 404 2.89 79.64 50.42
N GLN A 405 2.48 79.14 51.59
CA GLN A 405 2.44 77.70 51.87
C GLN A 405 1.48 76.95 50.94
N GLY A 406 0.34 77.54 50.58
CA GLY A 406 -0.60 76.98 49.60
C GLY A 406 0.00 76.87 48.20
N PHE A 407 0.69 77.92 47.74
CA PHE A 407 1.41 77.90 46.47
C PHE A 407 2.57 76.90 46.46
N PHE A 408 3.34 76.81 47.56
CA PHE A 408 4.37 75.78 47.71
C PHE A 408 3.82 74.35 47.61
N ALA A 409 2.70 74.08 48.28
CA ALA A 409 2.04 72.78 48.22
C ALA A 409 1.58 72.44 46.79
N SER A 410 1.04 73.41 46.08
CA SER A 410 0.62 73.27 44.67
C SER A 410 1.81 73.03 43.75
N GLY A 411 2.89 73.80 43.90
CA GLY A 411 4.13 73.60 43.14
C GLY A 411 4.74 72.21 43.36
N ARG A 412 4.75 71.71 44.61
CA ARG A 412 5.15 70.33 44.91
C ARG A 412 4.23 69.28 44.27
N SER A 413 2.93 69.54 44.21
CA SER A 413 1.98 68.64 43.54
C SER A 413 2.32 68.49 42.06
N TYR A 414 2.61 69.60 41.35
CA TYR A 414 3.01 69.56 39.95
C TYR A 414 4.37 68.86 39.73
N LEU A 415 5.34 69.01 40.64
CA LEU A 415 6.59 68.24 40.56
C LEU A 415 6.36 66.73 40.74
N ASN A 416 5.45 66.34 41.63
CA ASN A 416 5.06 64.93 41.80
C ASN A 416 4.37 64.38 40.54
N GLU A 417 3.52 65.20 39.90
CA GLU A 417 2.88 64.87 38.61
C GLU A 417 3.93 64.65 37.52
N ALA A 418 4.89 65.57 37.35
CA ALA A 418 5.99 65.42 36.41
C ALA A 418 6.81 64.13 36.66
N SER A 419 7.06 63.81 37.93
CA SER A 419 7.75 62.56 38.30
C SER A 419 6.91 61.31 37.96
N ALA A 420 5.59 61.37 38.14
CA ALA A 420 4.69 60.28 37.79
C ALA A 420 4.65 60.07 36.26
N ASP A 421 4.61 61.14 35.48
CA ASP A 421 4.64 61.09 34.02
C ASP A 421 5.92 60.45 33.48
N LEU A 422 7.08 60.81 34.03
CA LEU A 422 8.35 60.18 33.68
C LEU A 422 8.39 58.69 34.08
N SER A 423 7.82 58.34 35.24
CA SER A 423 7.71 56.94 35.68
C SER A 423 6.83 56.11 34.72
N ASN A 424 5.70 56.67 34.28
CA ASN A 424 4.82 56.05 33.30
C ASN A 424 5.53 55.90 31.94
N ALA A 425 6.26 56.91 31.46
CA ALA A 425 7.07 56.82 30.24
C ALA A 425 8.13 55.69 30.31
N ASN A 426 8.78 55.53 31.46
CA ASN A 426 9.72 54.43 31.69
C ASN A 426 9.02 53.05 31.67
N THR A 427 7.79 52.97 32.17
CA THR A 427 6.98 51.74 32.11
C THR A 427 6.73 51.30 30.67
N TYR A 428 6.37 52.22 29.77
CA TYR A 428 6.23 51.93 28.34
C TYR A 428 7.54 51.41 27.72
N THR A 429 8.69 51.94 28.13
CA THR A 429 10.00 51.44 27.67
C THR A 429 10.25 49.99 28.13
N GLY A 430 9.81 49.64 29.33
CA GLY A 430 9.83 48.26 29.82
C GLY A 430 8.96 47.31 28.99
N VAL A 431 7.75 47.74 28.63
CA VAL A 431 6.83 46.97 27.76
C VAL A 431 7.47 46.71 26.40
N VAL A 432 8.10 47.72 25.78
CA VAL A 432 8.81 47.58 24.50
C VAL A 432 9.90 46.50 24.58
N SER A 433 10.66 46.47 25.67
CA SER A 433 11.67 45.42 25.89
C SER A 433 11.03 44.03 25.92
N GLY A 434 9.87 43.88 26.59
CA GLY A 434 9.08 42.66 26.59
C GLY A 434 8.58 42.25 25.20
N GLU A 435 8.07 43.20 24.41
CA GLU A 435 7.62 42.96 23.04
C GLU A 435 8.77 42.49 22.13
N LEU A 436 9.97 43.07 22.27
CA LEU A 436 11.16 42.64 21.52
C LEU A 436 11.67 41.26 21.94
N GLN A 437 11.60 40.92 23.23
CA GLN A 437 11.92 39.57 23.71
C GLN A 437 10.92 38.54 23.16
N ALA A 438 9.62 38.85 23.17
CA ALA A 438 8.60 38.01 22.56
C ALA A 438 8.80 37.84 21.05
N GLY A 439 9.15 38.92 20.34
CA GLY A 439 9.55 38.86 18.93
C GLY A 439 10.76 37.95 18.69
N THR A 440 11.75 37.99 19.58
CA THR A 440 12.93 37.12 19.52
C THR A 440 12.57 35.64 19.70
N ALA A 441 11.60 35.32 20.57
CA ALA A 441 11.07 33.95 20.68
C ALA A 441 10.43 33.47 19.38
N LYS A 442 9.67 34.35 18.69
CA LYS A 442 9.08 34.05 17.37
C LYS A 442 10.11 33.87 16.26
N ILE A 443 11.24 34.58 16.31
CA ILE A 443 12.39 34.32 15.42
C ILE A 443 12.89 32.89 15.59
N ARG A 444 13.08 32.42 16.83
CA ARG A 444 13.56 31.05 17.09
C ARG A 444 12.57 29.99 16.60
N GLU A 445 11.28 30.20 16.81
CA GLU A 445 10.22 29.32 16.30
C GLU A 445 10.27 29.23 14.77
N ALA A 446 10.35 30.37 14.08
CA ALA A 446 10.48 30.39 12.62
C ALA A 446 11.77 29.69 12.14
N GLN A 447 12.89 29.86 12.84
CA GLN A 447 14.15 29.20 12.52
C GLN A 447 14.08 27.67 12.64
N VAL A 448 13.46 27.16 13.72
CA VAL A 448 13.27 25.71 13.91
C VAL A 448 12.38 25.13 12.81
N ASN A 449 11.25 25.79 12.51
CA ASN A 449 10.35 25.34 11.44
C ASN A 449 11.08 25.31 10.08
N LEU A 450 11.92 26.30 9.76
CA LEU A 450 12.68 26.31 8.51
C LEU A 450 13.78 25.23 8.47
N GLN A 451 14.36 24.84 9.61
CA GLN A 451 15.29 23.71 9.67
C GLN A 451 14.57 22.38 9.42
N GLU A 452 13.37 22.20 9.97
CA GLU A 452 12.52 21.03 9.73
C GLU A 452 12.13 20.91 8.25
N VAL A 453 11.71 22.02 7.62
CA VAL A 453 11.46 22.09 6.16
C VAL A 453 12.67 21.63 5.37
N SER A 454 13.88 22.06 5.75
CA SER A 454 15.10 21.63 5.07
C SER A 454 15.33 20.12 5.20
N SER A 455 15.01 19.53 6.35
CA SER A 455 15.10 18.08 6.58
C SER A 455 14.08 17.32 5.72
N GLU A 456 12.81 17.75 5.73
CA GLU A 456 11.73 17.15 4.95
C GLU A 456 12.00 17.21 3.43
N LEU A 457 12.53 18.34 2.93
CA LEU A 457 12.91 18.49 1.53
C LEU A 457 14.12 17.62 1.14
N GLN A 458 15.07 17.40 2.05
CA GLN A 458 16.17 16.45 1.81
C GLN A 458 15.65 15.03 1.66
N ILE A 459 14.72 14.63 2.55
CA ILE A 459 14.04 13.33 2.49
C ILE A 459 13.26 13.17 1.16
N ALA A 460 12.49 14.19 0.77
CA ALA A 460 11.76 14.17 -0.51
C ALA A 460 12.70 14.10 -1.73
N SER A 461 13.86 14.75 -1.67
CA SER A 461 14.90 14.65 -2.70
C SER A 461 15.44 13.23 -2.84
N SER A 462 15.68 12.53 -1.72
CA SER A 462 16.08 11.13 -1.72
C SER A 462 15.02 10.22 -2.37
N GLY A 463 13.73 10.49 -2.14
CA GLY A 463 12.64 9.78 -2.81
C GLY A 463 12.69 9.87 -4.35
N ARG A 464 12.95 11.07 -4.90
CA ARG A 464 13.11 11.23 -6.36
C ARG A 464 14.31 10.49 -6.93
N ILE A 465 15.42 10.45 -6.19
CA ILE A 465 16.61 9.68 -6.59
C ILE A 465 16.27 8.18 -6.62
N MET A 466 15.48 7.71 -5.66
CA MET A 466 15.03 6.33 -5.60
C MET A 466 14.12 5.98 -6.78
N GLU A 467 13.14 6.83 -7.12
CA GLU A 467 12.26 6.67 -8.27
C GLU A 467 13.06 6.57 -9.58
N ALA A 468 13.99 7.52 -9.81
CA ALA A 468 14.82 7.53 -11.00
C ALA A 468 15.73 6.28 -11.07
N SER A 469 16.27 5.84 -9.94
CA SER A 469 17.04 4.60 -9.84
C SER A 469 16.17 3.36 -10.12
N GLY A 470 14.93 3.34 -9.63
CA GLY A 470 13.94 2.29 -9.87
C GLY A 470 13.59 2.19 -11.35
N LEU A 471 13.23 3.30 -12.00
CA LEU A 471 12.96 3.35 -13.45
C LEU A 471 14.16 2.89 -14.29
N ALA A 472 15.36 3.36 -13.97
CA ALA A 472 16.58 2.93 -14.65
C ALA A 472 16.89 1.43 -14.39
N GLY A 473 16.57 0.93 -13.19
CA GLY A 473 16.64 -0.48 -12.84
C GLY A 473 15.68 -1.32 -13.67
N LEU A 474 14.42 -0.91 -13.77
CA LEU A 474 13.37 -1.59 -14.51
C LEU A 474 13.74 -1.73 -15.99
N GLU A 475 14.17 -0.64 -16.64
CA GLU A 475 14.61 -0.68 -18.03
C GLU A 475 15.82 -1.60 -18.24
N ARG A 476 16.77 -1.59 -17.29
CA ARG A 476 17.93 -2.48 -17.33
C ARG A 476 17.51 -3.95 -17.24
N VAL A 477 16.61 -4.29 -16.32
CA VAL A 477 16.12 -5.67 -16.14
C VAL A 477 15.32 -6.10 -17.37
N LYS A 478 14.42 -5.27 -17.90
CA LYS A 478 13.69 -5.54 -19.15
C LYS A 478 14.63 -5.76 -20.33
N ALA A 479 15.70 -4.98 -20.45
CA ALA A 479 16.71 -5.18 -21.48
C ALA A 479 17.47 -6.50 -21.31
N LYS A 480 17.83 -6.87 -20.07
CA LYS A 480 18.45 -8.18 -19.77
C LYS A 480 17.49 -9.33 -20.12
N LEU A 481 16.23 -9.25 -19.69
CA LEU A 481 15.18 -10.24 -19.99
C LEU A 481 15.07 -10.47 -21.49
N ARG A 482 14.87 -9.41 -22.29
CA ARG A 482 14.77 -9.48 -23.77
C ARG A 482 15.99 -10.12 -24.43
N ARG A 483 17.20 -9.85 -23.94
CA ARG A 483 18.44 -10.44 -24.47
C ARG A 483 18.55 -11.93 -24.12
N SER A 484 18.16 -12.28 -22.91
CA SER A 484 18.29 -13.63 -22.36
C SER A 484 17.18 -14.58 -22.81
N VAL A 485 16.09 -14.11 -23.45
CA VAL A 485 15.02 -14.97 -23.99
C VAL A 485 15.61 -16.02 -24.93
N PRO A 486 15.49 -17.33 -24.60
CA PRO A 486 15.85 -18.42 -25.49
C PRO A 486 15.20 -18.28 -26.85
N ARG A 487 15.92 -18.61 -27.94
CA ARG A 487 15.37 -18.54 -29.31
C ARG A 487 14.03 -19.25 -29.44
N LYS A 488 13.81 -20.37 -28.72
CA LYS A 488 12.56 -21.13 -28.71
C LYS A 488 11.32 -20.34 -28.24
N TYR A 489 11.51 -19.23 -27.52
CA TYR A 489 10.41 -18.39 -27.03
C TYR A 489 10.23 -17.09 -27.83
N ARG A 490 11.15 -16.76 -28.77
CA ARG A 490 11.08 -15.49 -29.52
C ARG A 490 10.01 -15.49 -30.61
N THR A 491 9.66 -16.64 -31.17
CA THR A 491 8.74 -16.75 -32.32
C THR A 491 7.27 -16.75 -31.94
N SER A 492 6.93 -16.85 -30.64
CA SER A 492 5.54 -16.85 -30.17
C SER A 492 5.08 -15.51 -29.58
N GLN A 493 5.92 -14.47 -29.56
CA GLN A 493 5.48 -13.10 -29.19
C GLN A 493 4.80 -12.40 -30.38
N VAL A 494 3.86 -13.10 -31.02
CA VAL A 494 2.93 -12.44 -31.94
C VAL A 494 1.89 -11.76 -31.05
N TYR A 495 1.96 -10.44 -31.02
CA TYR A 495 1.06 -9.50 -30.36
C TYR A 495 -0.36 -10.06 -30.19
N THR A 496 -0.76 -10.30 -28.93
CA THR A 496 -2.14 -10.14 -28.49
C THR A 496 -2.46 -8.67 -28.35
#